data_AF-A0A3S0VSA3-F1
#
_entry.id   AF-A0A3S0VSA3-F1
#
_cell.length_a   1.000
_cell.length_b   1.000
_cell.length_c   1.000
_cell.angle_alpha   90.00
_cell.angle_beta   90.00
_cell.angle_gamma   90.00
#
_symmetry.space_group_name_H-M   'P 1'
#
loop_
_entity.id
_entity.type
_entity.pdbx_description
1 polymer ?
#
loop_
_entity_poly.entity_id
_entity_poly.type
_entity_poly.pdbx_seq_one_letter_code
_entity_poly.pdbx_strand_id
1 'polypeptide(L)'
;MTQNSEHTPAPADVDPTVAEIAEDIVTEDAAPVAPEQTFADFGVHPKIVEALEAKGIVHPFPIQAMTLPVALGGHDIIGQAKTGTGKTLGFGIPALQRAIGPGEPGWGGLEAKGTAGAPQALIVAPTRE
;
A
#
# COMPACT_ATOMS: atom_id res chain seq x y z
N MET A 1 -19.82 -49.01 -20.42
CA MET A 1 -20.62 -47.76 -20.40
C MET A 1 -21.02 -47.49 -18.97
N THR A 2 -20.18 -46.77 -18.24
CA THR A 2 -20.47 -46.25 -16.89
C THR A 2 -20.46 -44.74 -17.02
N GLN A 3 -21.64 -44.12 -16.91
CA GLN A 3 -21.80 -42.66 -16.97
C GLN A 3 -21.28 -42.07 -15.67
N ASN A 4 -20.32 -41.15 -15.75
CA ASN A 4 -19.94 -40.27 -14.66
C ASN A 4 -20.93 -39.10 -14.62
N SER A 5 -21.68 -38.96 -13.52
CA SER A 5 -22.47 -37.76 -13.25
C SER A 5 -21.53 -36.61 -12.87
N GLU A 6 -21.56 -35.52 -13.64
CA GLU A 6 -20.99 -34.24 -13.25
C GLU A 6 -21.82 -33.64 -12.11
N HIS A 7 -21.18 -33.45 -10.96
CA HIS A 7 -21.73 -32.69 -9.83
C HIS A 7 -21.31 -31.23 -10.01
N THR A 8 -22.21 -30.41 -10.56
CA THR A 8 -22.07 -28.95 -10.55
C THR A 8 -22.31 -28.47 -9.12
N PRO A 9 -21.35 -27.84 -8.42
CA PRO A 9 -21.65 -27.21 -7.15
C PRO A 9 -22.56 -26.00 -7.42
N ALA A 10 -23.67 -25.93 -6.69
CA ALA A 10 -24.53 -24.76 -6.66
C ALA A 10 -23.72 -23.52 -6.21
N PRO A 11 -24.03 -22.32 -6.72
CA PRO A 11 -23.37 -21.11 -6.26
C PRO A 11 -23.63 -20.98 -4.75
N ALA A 12 -22.56 -20.95 -3.97
CA ALA A 12 -22.63 -20.70 -2.54
C ALA A 12 -23.38 -19.39 -2.31
N ASP A 13 -24.33 -19.43 -1.37
CA ASP A 13 -25.06 -18.27 -0.85
C ASP A 13 -24.07 -17.19 -0.44
N VAL A 14 -23.88 -16.21 -1.32
CA VAL A 14 -23.21 -14.96 -1.00
C VAL A 14 -24.19 -14.19 -0.13
N ASP A 15 -23.80 -13.92 1.12
CA ASP A 15 -24.54 -13.08 2.04
C ASP A 15 -24.96 -11.78 1.31
N PRO A 16 -26.26 -11.47 1.18
CA PRO A 16 -26.75 -10.33 0.41
C PRO A 16 -26.22 -8.99 0.96
N THR A 17 -25.74 -8.97 2.20
CA THR A 17 -25.11 -7.80 2.82
C THR A 17 -23.70 -7.52 2.26
N VAL A 18 -23.04 -8.49 1.62
CA VAL A 18 -21.70 -8.35 1.03
C VAL A 18 -21.74 -7.87 -0.43
N ALA A 19 -22.88 -8.07 -1.11
CA ALA A 19 -23.07 -7.58 -2.47
C ALA A 19 -23.37 -6.08 -2.52
N GLU A 20 -24.14 -5.54 -1.56
CA GLU A 20 -24.49 -4.10 -1.54
C GLU A 20 -23.30 -3.17 -1.22
N ILE A 21 -22.27 -3.63 -0.51
CA ILE A 21 -21.05 -2.84 -0.25
C ILE A 21 -20.09 -2.77 -1.45
N ALA A 22 -20.29 -3.57 -2.50
CA ALA A 22 -19.40 -3.61 -3.66
C ALA A 22 -19.78 -2.59 -4.77
N GLU A 23 -21.04 -2.16 -4.83
CA GLU A 23 -21.50 -1.23 -5.87
C GLU A 23 -21.34 0.25 -5.46
N ASP A 24 -21.15 0.56 -4.18
CA ASP A 24 -21.08 1.95 -3.67
C ASP A 24 -19.65 2.53 -3.57
N ILE A 25 -18.65 1.83 -4.12
CA ILE A 25 -17.25 2.30 -4.16
C ILE A 25 -16.80 2.51 -5.62
N VAL A 26 -17.63 3.21 -6.39
CA VAL A 26 -17.17 3.93 -7.58
C VAL A 26 -17.32 5.40 -7.30
N THR A 27 -16.40 5.97 -6.51
CA THR A 27 -16.16 7.41 -6.57
C THR A 27 -15.33 7.69 -7.83
N GLU A 28 -16.02 7.88 -8.95
CA GLU A 28 -15.49 8.54 -10.15
C GLU A 28 -15.14 10.02 -9.91
N ASP A 29 -15.34 10.52 -8.69
CA ASP A 29 -15.06 11.88 -8.26
C ASP A 29 -14.02 11.93 -7.12
N ALA A 30 -12.85 11.33 -7.36
CA ALA A 30 -11.65 11.78 -6.65
C ALA A 30 -11.27 13.13 -7.26
N ALA A 31 -11.54 14.22 -6.55
CA ALA A 31 -11.14 15.57 -6.92
C ALA A 31 -9.69 15.55 -7.45
N PRO A 32 -9.38 16.30 -8.54
CA PRO A 32 -8.05 16.28 -9.11
C PRO A 32 -7.07 16.75 -8.03
N VAL A 33 -6.21 15.85 -7.57
CA VAL A 33 -4.99 16.23 -6.86
C VAL A 33 -4.32 17.30 -7.69
N ALA A 34 -4.18 18.49 -7.13
CA ALA A 34 -3.54 19.59 -7.82
C ALA A 34 -2.16 19.12 -8.31
N PRO A 35 -1.78 19.40 -9.56
CA PRO A 35 -0.53 18.91 -10.17
C PRO A 35 0.77 19.42 -9.51
N GLU A 36 0.69 20.05 -8.34
CA GLU A 36 1.80 20.71 -7.66
C GLU A 36 2.24 20.04 -6.35
N GLN A 37 1.44 19.13 -5.76
CA GLN A 37 1.86 18.49 -4.52
C GLN A 37 3.04 17.54 -4.76
N THR A 38 3.98 17.55 -3.84
CA THR A 38 5.21 16.73 -3.81
C THR A 38 5.13 15.75 -2.64
N PHE A 39 6.00 14.74 -2.62
CA PHE A 39 6.08 13.84 -1.46
C PHE A 39 6.40 14.56 -0.14
N ALA A 40 7.13 15.69 -0.19
CA ALA A 40 7.47 16.48 0.99
C ALA A 40 6.22 17.05 1.67
N ASP A 41 5.18 17.41 0.90
CA ASP A 41 3.93 17.99 1.42
C ASP A 41 3.12 17.03 2.29
N PHE A 42 3.41 15.73 2.20
CA PHE A 42 2.75 14.68 2.99
C PHE A 42 3.53 14.30 4.25
N GLY A 43 4.68 14.95 4.52
CA GLY A 43 5.54 14.61 5.66
C GLY A 43 6.41 13.37 5.43
N VAL A 44 6.74 13.07 4.17
CA VAL A 44 7.69 12.01 3.84
C VAL A 44 9.11 12.42 4.25
N HIS A 45 9.88 11.48 4.79
CA HIS A 45 11.22 11.73 5.32
C HIS A 45 12.14 12.33 4.22
N PRO A 46 12.93 13.38 4.50
CA PRO A 46 13.71 14.10 3.48
C PRO A 46 14.62 13.20 2.62
N LYS A 47 15.29 12.21 3.23
CA LYS A 47 16.12 11.24 2.48
C LYS A 47 15.33 10.43 1.45
N ILE A 48 14.06 10.12 1.73
CA ILE A 48 13.19 9.40 0.80
C ILE A 48 12.80 10.34 -0.34
N VAL A 49 12.42 11.58 -0.03
CA VAL A 49 12.10 12.60 -1.03
C VAL A 49 13.29 12.83 -1.98
N GLU A 50 14.49 13.08 -1.45
CA GLU A 50 15.72 13.26 -2.24
C GLU A 50 15.99 12.06 -3.17
N ALA A 51 15.81 10.84 -2.67
CA ALA A 51 16.02 9.62 -3.46
C ALA A 51 14.97 9.44 -4.57
N LEU A 52 13.73 9.91 -4.36
CA LEU A 52 12.68 9.91 -5.36
C LEU A 52 12.93 10.98 -6.42
N GLU A 53 13.27 12.20 -6.01
CA GLU A 53 13.61 13.32 -6.89
C GLU A 53 14.81 13.00 -7.79
N ALA A 54 15.85 12.35 -7.24
CA ALA A 54 17.01 11.88 -8.02
C ALA A 54 16.63 10.88 -9.14
N LYS A 55 15.46 10.25 -9.05
CA LYS A 55 14.88 9.36 -10.07
C LYS A 55 13.81 10.04 -10.92
N GLY A 56 13.59 11.35 -10.76
CA GLY A 56 12.56 12.10 -11.45
C GLY A 56 11.14 11.85 -10.93
N ILE A 57 10.99 11.24 -9.76
CA ILE A 57 9.69 10.94 -9.13
C ILE A 57 9.37 12.06 -8.13
N VAL A 58 8.75 13.13 -8.61
CA VAL A 58 8.50 14.35 -7.80
C VAL A 58 7.07 14.39 -7.25
N HIS A 59 6.10 14.07 -8.11
CA HIS A 59 4.68 14.18 -7.79
C HIS A 59 4.07 12.81 -7.52
N PRO A 60 3.33 12.63 -6.41
CA PRO A 60 2.60 11.41 -6.17
C PRO A 60 1.42 11.26 -7.14
N PHE A 61 1.10 10.02 -7.49
CA PHE A 61 -0.16 9.72 -8.18
C PHE A 61 -1.36 9.98 -7.25
N PRO A 62 -2.58 10.20 -7.79
CA PRO A 62 -3.77 10.46 -6.98
C PRO A 62 -4.00 9.46 -5.86
N ILE A 63 -3.87 8.16 -6.16
CA ILE A 63 -4.02 7.12 -5.14
C ILE A 63 -2.99 7.24 -4.02
N GLN A 64 -1.74 7.61 -4.33
CA GLN A 64 -0.69 7.78 -3.33
C GLN A 64 -0.96 9.01 -2.46
N ALA A 65 -1.34 10.15 -3.05
CA ALA A 65 -1.67 11.37 -2.31
C ALA A 65 -2.84 11.18 -1.35
N MET A 66 -3.84 10.38 -1.74
CA MET A 66 -4.96 10.02 -0.85
C MET A 66 -4.53 9.08 0.28
N THR A 67 -3.64 8.12 0.01
CA THR A 67 -3.26 7.11 1.01
C THR A 67 -2.14 7.55 1.94
N LEU A 68 -1.21 8.40 1.48
CA LEU A 68 0.00 8.78 2.24
C LEU A 68 -0.32 9.41 3.62
N PRO A 69 -1.23 10.39 3.76
CA PRO A 69 -1.56 10.96 5.07
C PRO A 69 -1.99 9.90 6.09
N VAL A 70 -2.85 8.97 5.64
CA VAL A 70 -3.40 7.91 6.48
C VAL A 70 -2.32 6.87 6.83
N ALA A 71 -1.50 6.49 5.84
CA ALA A 71 -0.50 5.44 5.98
C ALA A 71 0.68 5.89 6.84
N LEU A 72 1.10 7.15 6.67
CA LEU A 72 2.13 7.76 7.50
C LEU A 72 1.63 7.94 8.94
N GLY A 73 0.32 8.17 9.15
CA GLY A 73 -0.31 8.13 10.47
C GLY A 73 -0.29 6.76 11.15
N GLY A 74 -0.07 5.67 10.39
CA GLY A 74 0.02 4.30 10.93
C GLY A 74 -1.31 3.59 11.03
N HIS A 75 -2.30 4.03 10.24
CA HIS A 75 -3.58 3.38 10.12
C HIS A 75 -3.57 2.33 9.01
N ASP A 76 -4.41 1.30 9.18
CA ASP A 76 -4.66 0.30 8.15
C ASP A 76 -5.44 0.93 6.99
N ILE A 77 -5.14 0.51 5.77
CA ILE A 77 -5.70 1.07 4.54
C ILE A 77 -6.06 -0.04 3.57
N ILE A 78 -7.20 0.14 2.90
CA ILE A 78 -7.56 -0.60 1.70
C ILE A 78 -7.39 0.34 0.51
N GLY A 79 -6.43 0.04 -0.37
CA GLY A 79 -6.18 0.81 -1.58
C GLY A 79 -6.72 0.09 -2.81
N GLN A 80 -7.87 0.54 -3.35
CA GLN A 80 -8.38 0.06 -4.62
C GLN A 80 -7.89 0.95 -5.76
N ALA A 81 -7.14 0.36 -6.70
CA ALA A 81 -6.67 1.08 -7.88
C ALA A 81 -6.28 0.11 -9.00
N LYS A 82 -6.40 0.55 -10.25
CA LYS A 82 -5.97 -0.22 -11.43
C LYS A 82 -4.45 -0.47 -11.42
N THR A 83 -3.95 -1.50 -12.10
CA THR A 83 -2.50 -1.72 -12.27
C THR A 83 -1.87 -0.53 -13.01
N GLY A 84 -0.60 -0.21 -12.73
CA GLY A 84 0.10 0.92 -13.36
C GLY A 84 -0.17 2.30 -12.72
N THR A 85 -0.99 2.39 -11.69
CA THR A 85 -1.31 3.64 -10.96
C THR A 85 -0.33 3.97 -9.81
N GLY A 86 0.81 3.27 -9.75
CA GLY A 86 1.88 3.54 -8.79
C GLY A 86 1.60 3.15 -7.33
N LYS A 87 0.63 2.27 -7.04
CA LYS A 87 0.35 1.78 -5.67
C LYS A 87 1.59 1.37 -4.86
N THR A 88 2.65 0.90 -5.52
CA THR A 88 3.90 0.46 -4.91
C THR A 88 4.50 1.50 -3.95
N LEU A 89 4.58 2.77 -4.35
CA LEU A 89 5.10 3.82 -3.45
C LEU A 89 4.09 4.20 -2.36
N GLY A 90 2.79 3.99 -2.61
CA GLY A 90 1.72 4.25 -1.63
C GLY A 90 1.85 3.41 -0.37
N PHE A 91 2.31 2.15 -0.46
CA PHE A 91 2.65 1.33 0.72
C PHE A 91 4.15 1.29 1.03
N GLY A 92 5.01 1.42 0.02
CA GLY A 92 6.46 1.32 0.17
C GLY A 92 7.07 2.47 0.97
N ILE A 93 6.60 3.70 0.74
CA ILE A 93 7.08 4.88 1.49
C ILE A 93 6.74 4.78 2.98
N PRO A 94 5.49 4.50 3.39
CA PRO A 94 5.15 4.29 4.80
C PRO A 94 5.92 3.15 5.48
N ALA A 95 6.21 2.07 4.74
CA ALA A 95 7.04 0.97 5.25
C ALA A 95 8.49 1.42 5.47
N LEU A 96 9.09 2.11 4.49
CA LEU A 96 10.46 2.60 4.57
C LEU A 96 10.62 3.69 5.65
N GLN A 97 9.66 4.60 5.78
CA GLN A 97 9.67 5.66 6.78
C GLN A 97 9.70 5.13 8.22
N ARG A 98 9.20 3.90 8.45
CA ARG A 98 9.22 3.25 9.77
C ARG A 98 10.42 2.34 9.99
N ALA A 99 11.14 2.00 8.93
CA ALA A 99 12.32 1.14 9.03
C ALA A 99 13.46 1.91 9.71
N ILE A 100 14.07 1.28 10.71
CA ILE A 100 15.18 1.85 11.46
C ILE A 100 16.47 1.18 10.99
N GLY A 101 17.40 1.99 10.47
CA GLY A 101 18.72 1.56 10.02
C GLY A 101 19.80 1.59 11.11
N PRO A 102 20.94 0.93 10.89
CA PRO A 102 22.11 1.05 11.76
C PRO A 102 22.53 2.51 11.97
N GLY A 103 22.74 2.89 13.23
CA GLY A 103 23.13 4.26 13.60
C GLY A 103 21.98 5.27 13.63
N GLU A 104 20.75 4.86 13.30
CA GLU A 104 19.58 5.73 13.41
C GLU A 104 18.96 5.69 14.82
N PRO A 105 18.24 6.75 15.22
CA PRO A 105 17.48 6.75 16.46
C PRO A 105 16.56 5.52 16.57
N GLY A 106 16.62 4.81 17.70
CA GLY A 106 15.87 3.57 17.93
C GLY A 106 16.65 2.29 17.63
N TRP A 107 17.78 2.35 16.89
CA TRP A 107 18.57 1.17 16.55
C TRP A 107 19.08 0.40 17.78
N GLY A 108 19.61 1.12 18.79
CA GLY A 108 20.06 0.48 20.04
C GLY A 108 18.95 -0.27 20.78
N GLY A 109 17.69 0.13 20.60
CA GLY A 109 16.54 -0.60 21.12
C GLY A 109 16.28 -1.92 20.39
N LEU A 110 16.57 -1.99 19.10
CA LEU A 110 16.52 -3.24 18.32
C LEU A 110 17.68 -4.17 18.68
N GLU A 111 18.88 -3.62 18.91
CA GLU A 111 20.03 -4.38 19.40
C GLU A 111 19.77 -5.00 20.76
N ALA A 112 19.26 -4.21 21.72
CA ALA A 112 18.92 -4.69 23.06
C ALA A 112 17.85 -5.80 23.04
N LYS A 113 16.94 -5.76 22.05
CA LYS A 113 15.90 -6.80 21.85
C LYS A 113 16.42 -8.02 21.06
N GLY A 114 17.64 -7.99 20.54
CA GLY A 114 18.19 -9.04 19.68
C GLY A 114 17.51 -9.14 18.31
N THR A 115 16.79 -8.09 17.89
CA THR A 115 16.08 -8.04 16.60
C THR A 115 16.73 -7.09 15.59
N ALA A 116 17.92 -6.58 15.89
CA ALA A 116 18.72 -5.83 14.94
C ALA A 116 18.98 -6.70 13.68
N GLY A 117 18.64 -6.17 12.51
CA GLY A 117 18.74 -6.90 11.24
C GLY A 117 17.56 -7.84 10.91
N ALA A 118 16.58 -7.99 11.80
CA ALA A 118 15.35 -8.71 11.48
C ALA A 118 14.48 -7.91 10.47
N PRO A 119 13.65 -8.58 9.65
CA PRO A 119 12.70 -7.88 8.77
C PRO A 119 11.76 -6.96 9.56
N GLN A 120 11.65 -5.70 9.15
CA GLN A 120 10.79 -4.68 9.80
C GLN A 120 9.47 -4.44 9.04
N ALA A 121 9.36 -4.94 7.81
CA ALA A 121 8.15 -4.87 6.98
C ALA A 121 8.06 -6.13 6.09
N LEU A 122 6.84 -6.55 5.79
CA LEU A 122 6.55 -7.66 4.88
C LEU A 122 5.58 -7.19 3.81
N ILE A 123 5.95 -7.36 2.55
CA ILE A 123 5.10 -7.13 1.39
C ILE A 123 4.92 -8.47 0.70
N VAL A 124 3.67 -8.89 0.49
CA VAL A 124 3.33 -10.15 -0.16
C VAL A 124 2.84 -9.87 -1.57
N ALA A 125 3.45 -10.51 -2.55
CA ALA A 125 3.03 -10.46 -3.94
C ALA A 125 2.43 -11.81 -4.37
N PRO A 126 1.44 -11.81 -5.27
CA PRO A 126 0.79 -13.05 -5.74
C PRO A 126 1.68 -13.86 -6.69
N THR A 127 2.63 -13.21 -7.35
CA THR A 127 3.50 -13.80 -8.38
C THR A 127 4.96 -13.41 -8.14
N ARG A 128 5.88 -14.07 -8.85
CA ARG A 128 7.32 -14.09 -8.57
C ARG A 128 8.20 -13.22 -9.48
N GLU A 129 7.62 -12.60 -10.50
CA GLU A 129 8.25 -12.12 -11.75
C GLU A 129 9.77 -11.94 -11.80
#